data_AF-A0A645HNG5-F1
#
_entry.id   AF-A0A645HNG5-F1
#
_cell.length_a   1.000
_cell.length_b   1.000
_cell.length_c   1.000
_cell.angle_alpha   90.00
_cell.angle_beta   90.00
_cell.angle_gamma   90.00
#
_symmetry.space_group_name_H-M   'P 1'
#
loop_
_entity.id
_entity.type
_entity.pdbx_description
1 polymer ?
#
loop_
_entity_poly.entity_id
_entity_poly.type
_entity_poly.pdbx_seq_one_letter_code
_entity_poly.pdbx_strand_id
1 'polypeptide(L)'
;MGSTGMETADLIESATRIANPELIIAVDSLAARNVKRISTTIQISDTGISPGAGTGNMRKQLTEQTLGIKVIAIGVPTVIDSKTLILDNLSGFLKDVPNAERYLDENGVPMIVTSTEIVQVIRDFSDIISNGINITLHPGIYS
;
A
#
# COMPACT_ATOMS: atom_id res chain seq x y z
N MET A 1 -12.27 -12.20 -3.04
CA MET A 1 -12.98 -13.18 -2.19
C MET A 1 -14.08 -12.44 -1.46
N GLY A 2 -15.26 -13.06 -1.29
CA GLY A 2 -16.36 -12.50 -0.49
C GLY A 2 -16.02 -12.46 1.01
N SER A 3 -16.92 -11.93 1.83
CA SER A 3 -16.75 -11.96 3.29
C SER A 3 -16.90 -13.40 3.80
N THR A 4 -15.80 -13.99 4.29
CA THR A 4 -15.78 -15.33 4.89
C THR A 4 -15.88 -15.28 6.42
N GLY A 5 -15.84 -14.09 7.02
CA GLY A 5 -15.72 -13.89 8.46
C GLY A 5 -14.31 -14.09 9.03
N MET A 6 -13.36 -14.56 8.21
CA MET A 6 -11.94 -14.67 8.59
C MET A 6 -11.15 -13.44 8.16
N GLU A 7 -10.17 -13.03 8.96
CA GLU A 7 -9.26 -11.95 8.57
C GLU A 7 -8.29 -12.43 7.47
N THR A 8 -8.01 -11.58 6.48
CA THR A 8 -7.12 -11.91 5.37
C THR A 8 -5.73 -12.32 5.84
N ALA A 9 -5.22 -11.71 6.92
CA ALA A 9 -3.94 -12.06 7.50
C ALA A 9 -3.91 -13.50 8.05
N ASP A 10 -5.00 -13.96 8.68
CA ASP A 10 -5.08 -15.32 9.21
C ASP A 10 -5.08 -16.36 8.07
N LEU A 11 -5.75 -16.02 6.95
CA LEU A 11 -5.71 -16.84 5.74
C LEU A 11 -4.30 -16.93 5.15
N ILE A 12 -3.59 -15.79 5.09
CA ILE A 12 -2.21 -15.74 4.61
C ILE A 12 -1.27 -16.52 5.54
N GLU A 13 -1.41 -16.36 6.86
CA GLU A 13 -0.63 -17.11 7.85
C GLU A 13 -0.85 -18.62 7.70
N SER A 14 -2.10 -19.04 7.51
CA SER A 14 -2.47 -20.45 7.31
C SER A 14 -1.89 -20.98 6.00
N ALA A 15 -2.01 -20.23 4.89
CA ALA A 15 -1.43 -20.59 3.61
C ALA A 15 0.10 -20.69 3.69
N THR A 16 0.74 -19.77 4.41
CA THR A 16 2.19 -19.75 4.65
C THR A 16 2.63 -21.02 5.38
N ARG A 17 1.90 -21.43 6.43
CA ARG A 17 2.20 -22.65 7.20
C ARG A 17 2.08 -23.94 6.35
N ILE A 18 1.13 -23.97 5.43
CA ILE A 18 0.88 -25.14 4.57
C ILE A 18 1.90 -25.20 3.44
N ALA A 19 2.12 -24.08 2.75
CA ALA A 19 3.02 -24.02 1.60
C ALA A 19 4.50 -24.02 2.01
N ASN A 20 4.81 -23.57 3.22
CA ASN A 20 6.16 -23.44 3.77
C ASN A 20 7.18 -22.80 2.78
N PRO A 21 6.89 -21.59 2.25
CA PRO A 21 7.77 -20.94 1.29
C PRO A 21 9.06 -20.43 1.94
N GLU A 22 10.13 -20.28 1.17
CA GLU A 22 11.38 -19.67 1.66
C GLU A 22 11.32 -18.13 1.70
N LEU A 23 10.39 -17.53 0.94
CA LEU A 23 10.20 -16.09 0.83
C LEU A 23 8.74 -15.79 0.47
N ILE A 24 8.21 -14.70 1.04
CA ILE A 24 6.92 -14.13 0.65
C ILE A 24 7.15 -12.79 -0.03
N ILE A 25 6.55 -12.59 -1.20
CA ILE A 25 6.46 -11.29 -1.86
C ILE A 25 5.03 -10.77 -1.67
N ALA A 26 4.86 -9.74 -0.86
CA ALA A 26 3.57 -9.13 -0.58
C ALA A 26 3.40 -7.86 -1.42
N VAL A 27 2.43 -7.84 -2.33
CA VAL A 27 2.13 -6.69 -3.19
C VAL A 27 0.84 -6.02 -2.73
N ASP A 28 0.86 -4.70 -2.51
CA ASP A 28 -0.34 -3.94 -2.10
C ASP A 28 -0.38 -2.54 -2.74
N SER A 29 -1.58 -1.99 -2.82
CA SER A 29 -1.79 -0.57 -3.07
C SER A 29 -1.64 0.22 -1.77
N LEU A 30 -0.85 1.29 -1.78
CA LEU A 30 -0.59 2.15 -0.63
C LEU A 30 -1.33 3.49 -0.76
N ALA A 31 -1.50 4.18 0.38
CA ALA A 31 -1.86 5.59 0.37
C ALA A 31 -0.60 6.46 0.40
N ALA A 32 -0.53 7.45 -0.48
CA ALA A 32 0.53 8.44 -0.50
C ALA A 32 0.34 9.45 0.65
N ARG A 33 1.46 9.95 1.18
CA ARG A 33 1.49 11.10 2.10
C ARG A 33 1.82 12.43 1.42
N ASN A 34 2.06 12.39 0.11
CA ASN A 34 2.37 13.55 -0.71
C ASN A 34 1.82 13.30 -2.12
N VAL A 35 1.20 14.31 -2.72
CA VAL A 35 0.54 14.19 -4.03
C VAL A 35 1.50 13.74 -5.13
N LYS A 36 2.76 14.15 -5.07
CA LYS A 36 3.79 13.84 -6.09
C LYS A 36 4.13 12.35 -6.18
N ARG A 37 3.81 11.56 -5.14
CA ARG A 37 4.10 10.12 -5.08
C ARG A 37 2.95 9.25 -5.59
N ILE A 38 1.77 9.83 -5.80
CA ILE A 38 0.62 9.09 -6.31
C ILE A 38 0.93 8.65 -7.74
N SER A 39 0.86 7.35 -8.00
CA SER A 39 1.00 6.74 -9.32
C SER A 39 2.36 6.98 -10.01
N THR A 40 3.39 7.37 -9.27
CA THR A 40 4.73 7.67 -9.80
C THR A 40 5.86 6.91 -9.10
N THR A 41 5.54 6.15 -8.05
CA THR A 41 6.53 5.50 -7.21
C THR A 41 6.16 4.04 -6.97
N ILE A 42 7.16 3.16 -6.95
CA ILE A 42 7.07 1.81 -6.40
C ILE A 42 7.94 1.79 -5.14
N GLN A 43 7.37 1.39 -4.02
CA GLN A 43 8.08 1.21 -2.76
C GLN A 43 8.44 -0.27 -2.59
N ILE A 44 9.68 -0.56 -2.24
CA ILE A 44 10.14 -1.92 -1.92
C ILE A 44 10.77 -1.89 -0.53
N SER A 45 10.40 -2.85 0.32
CA SER A 45 10.91 -2.98 1.70
C SER A 45 10.98 -4.44 2.14
N ASP A 46 11.88 -4.77 3.05
CA ASP A 46 11.95 -6.07 3.75
C ASP A 46 11.29 -6.03 5.14
N THR A 47 10.78 -4.87 5.57
CA THR A 47 10.10 -4.70 6.86
C THR A 47 8.66 -5.26 6.88
N GLY A 48 8.17 -5.76 5.74
CA GLY A 48 6.77 -6.16 5.54
C GLY A 48 5.82 -5.01 5.17
N ILE A 49 4.52 -5.29 5.20
CA ILE A 49 3.46 -4.36 4.75
C ILE A 49 2.28 -4.32 5.73
N SER A 50 1.65 -3.16 5.89
CA SER A 50 0.48 -2.94 6.73
C SER A 50 -0.72 -2.54 5.85
N PRO A 51 -1.55 -3.50 5.41
CA PRO A 51 -2.62 -3.22 4.47
C PRO A 51 -3.60 -2.19 5.02
N GLY A 52 -3.89 -1.15 4.23
CA GLY A 52 -4.85 -0.09 4.57
C GLY A 52 -4.38 0.96 5.59
N ALA A 53 -3.16 0.85 6.13
CA ALA A 53 -2.68 1.75 7.18
C ALA A 53 -2.67 3.24 6.75
N GLY A 54 -2.49 3.51 5.46
CA GLY A 54 -2.49 4.86 4.91
C GLY A 54 -3.88 5.50 4.74
N THR A 55 -4.97 4.75 4.92
CA THR A 55 -6.36 5.25 4.82
C THR A 55 -7.11 5.09 6.15
N GLY A 56 -6.40 4.96 7.27
CA GLY A 56 -6.98 4.76 8.60
C GLY A 56 -7.46 3.34 8.90
N ASN A 57 -7.30 2.39 7.97
CA ASN A 57 -7.68 0.99 8.15
C ASN A 57 -6.46 0.15 8.54
N MET A 58 -6.17 0.02 9.82
CA MET A 58 -5.09 -0.87 10.26
C MET A 58 -5.57 -2.32 10.30
N ARG A 59 -5.20 -3.11 9.28
CA ARG A 59 -5.28 -4.58 9.33
C ARG A 59 -4.01 -5.16 9.93
N LYS A 60 -4.05 -6.44 10.33
CA LYS A 60 -2.84 -7.16 10.75
C LYS A 60 -1.73 -7.04 9.71
N GLN A 61 -0.52 -6.77 10.19
CA GLN A 61 0.66 -6.58 9.36
C GLN A 61 1.15 -7.92 8.81
N LEU A 62 1.67 -7.89 7.59
CA LEU A 62 2.34 -9.03 6.95
C LEU A 62 3.85 -8.76 7.01
N THR A 63 4.51 -9.33 8.01
CA THR A 63 5.93 -9.13 8.27
C THR A 63 6.60 -10.46 8.58
N GLU A 64 7.93 -10.48 8.60
CA GLU A 64 8.67 -11.67 9.01
C GLU A 64 8.35 -12.07 10.46
N GLN A 65 8.09 -11.10 11.34
CA GLN A 65 7.71 -11.37 12.73
C GLN A 65 6.32 -12.02 12.84
N THR A 66 5.37 -11.67 11.96
CA THR A 66 4.02 -12.24 12.00
C THR A 66 3.91 -13.56 11.25
N LEU A 67 4.70 -13.75 10.18
CA LEU A 67 4.61 -14.93 9.31
C LEU A 67 5.72 -15.96 9.54
N GLY A 68 6.79 -15.60 10.26
CA GLY A 68 7.95 -16.47 10.52
C GLY A 68 8.84 -16.73 9.31
N ILE A 69 8.58 -16.06 8.19
CA ILE A 69 9.28 -16.20 6.90
C ILE A 69 9.59 -14.81 6.37
N LYS A 70 10.74 -14.64 5.72
CA LYS A 70 11.16 -13.36 5.14
C LYS A 70 10.08 -12.81 4.21
N VAL A 71 9.75 -11.52 4.38
CA VAL A 71 8.75 -10.82 3.57
C VAL A 71 9.40 -9.67 2.81
N ILE A 72 9.30 -9.69 1.48
CA ILE A 72 9.55 -8.51 0.64
C ILE A 72 8.21 -7.88 0.29
N ALA A 73 8.00 -6.65 0.76
CA ALA A 73 6.84 -5.85 0.48
C ALA A 73 7.07 -4.96 -0.75
N ILE A 74 6.13 -4.97 -1.70
CA ILE A 74 6.08 -4.08 -2.86
C ILE A 74 4.78 -3.28 -2.79
N GLY A 75 4.90 -1.95 -2.75
CA GLY A 75 3.76 -1.06 -2.58
C GLY A 75 3.68 0.02 -3.64
N VAL A 76 2.51 0.26 -4.19
CA VAL A 76 2.27 1.36 -5.15
C VAL A 76 1.32 2.39 -4.54
N PRO A 77 1.72 3.66 -4.34
CA PRO A 77 0.81 4.68 -3.84
C PRO A 77 -0.23 5.03 -4.91
N THR A 78 -1.48 4.63 -4.72
CA THR A 78 -2.55 4.79 -5.74
C THR A 78 -3.63 5.77 -5.31
N VAL A 79 -3.66 6.10 -4.03
CA VAL A 79 -4.63 6.99 -3.43
C VAL A 79 -3.97 7.94 -2.45
N ILE A 80 -4.66 9.03 -2.11
CA ILE A 80 -4.28 9.93 -1.02
C ILE A 80 -5.52 10.30 -0.22
N ASP A 81 -5.35 10.46 1.07
CA ASP A 81 -6.40 11.01 1.93
C ASP A 81 -6.63 12.51 1.62
N SER A 82 -7.89 12.94 1.57
CA SER A 82 -8.23 14.32 1.19
C SER A 82 -7.68 15.35 2.16
N LYS A 83 -7.63 15.06 3.46
CA LYS A 83 -7.03 15.95 4.47
C LYS A 83 -5.55 16.15 4.15
N THR A 84 -4.83 15.06 3.88
CA THR A 84 -3.42 15.12 3.49
C THR A 84 -3.22 15.97 2.23
N LEU A 85 -4.07 15.79 1.21
CA LEU A 85 -4.01 16.58 -0.02
C LEU A 85 -4.24 18.08 0.23
N ILE A 86 -5.24 18.44 1.04
CA ILE A 86 -5.56 19.83 1.38
C ILE A 86 -4.41 20.47 2.16
N LEU A 87 -3.91 19.79 3.20
CA LEU A 87 -2.82 20.29 4.03
C LEU A 87 -1.52 20.46 3.23
N ASP A 88 -1.17 19.52 2.34
CA ASP A 88 0.02 19.60 1.50
C ASP A 88 -0.03 20.83 0.56
N ASN A 89 -1.19 21.07 -0.07
CA ASN A 89 -1.39 22.22 -0.97
C ASN A 89 -1.45 23.58 -0.24
N LEU A 90 -1.88 23.60 1.02
CA LEU A 90 -2.02 24.82 1.82
C LEU A 90 -0.84 25.07 2.78
N SER A 91 0.14 24.17 2.85
CA SER A 91 1.26 24.21 3.80
C SER A 91 2.04 25.54 3.82
N GLY A 92 2.15 26.24 2.68
CA GLY A 92 2.78 27.56 2.58
C GLY A 92 1.87 28.77 2.86
N PHE A 93 0.56 28.54 2.99
CA PHE A 93 -0.45 29.58 3.24
C PHE A 93 -1.01 29.52 4.68
N LEU A 94 -1.03 28.33 5.28
CA LEU A 94 -1.49 28.13 6.65
C LEU A 94 -0.47 28.64 7.65
N LYS A 95 -0.93 29.48 8.59
CA LYS A 95 -0.12 29.97 9.72
C LYS A 95 0.06 28.93 10.83
N ASP A 96 -0.90 28.02 10.96
CA ASP A 96 -0.95 27.00 12.01
C ASP A 96 -1.48 25.69 11.41
N VAL A 97 -0.56 24.90 10.84
CA VAL A 97 -0.86 23.60 10.25
C VAL A 97 -1.41 22.61 11.29
N PRO A 98 -0.84 22.48 12.51
CA PRO A 98 -1.38 21.59 13.53
C PRO A 98 -2.85 21.88 13.89
N ASN A 99 -3.24 23.14 14.01
CA ASN A 99 -4.63 23.48 14.32
C ASN A 99 -5.57 23.19 13.13
N ALA A 100 -5.12 23.45 11.90
CA ALA A 100 -5.87 23.09 10.70
C ALA A 100 -6.07 21.57 10.57
N GLU A 101 -5.05 20.78 10.92
CA GLU A 101 -5.15 19.32 10.94
C GLU A 101 -6.19 18.84 11.95
N ARG A 102 -6.17 19.37 13.19
CA ARG A 102 -7.19 19.04 14.22
C ARG A 102 -8.60 19.40 13.77
N TYR A 103 -8.78 20.56 13.15
CA TYR A 103 -10.09 20.96 12.64
C TYR A 103 -10.62 19.97 11.59
N LEU A 104 -9.76 19.53 10.67
CA LEU A 104 -10.11 18.54 9.64
C LEU A 104 -10.35 17.15 10.24
N ASP A 105 -9.69 16.79 11.34
CA ASP A 105 -9.96 15.53 12.06
C ASP A 105 -11.31 15.53 12.77
N GLU A 106 -11.73 16.68 13.33
CA GLU A 106 -13.00 16.80 14.07
C GLU A 106 -14.22 17.03 13.15
N ASN A 107 -14.03 17.75 12.04
CA ASN A 107 -15.13 18.23 11.19
C ASN A 107 -15.09 17.68 9.77
N GLY A 108 -13.97 17.10 9.35
CA GLY A 108 -13.81 16.56 8.00
C GLY A 108 -14.57 15.26 7.79
N VAL A 109 -14.93 15.00 6.54
CA VAL A 109 -15.46 13.70 6.11
C VAL A 109 -14.28 12.87 5.60
N PRO A 110 -14.09 11.62 6.08
CA PRO A 110 -13.08 10.74 5.54
C PRO A 110 -13.30 10.52 4.04
N MET A 111 -12.39 11.01 3.22
CA MET A 111 -12.44 10.86 1.76
C MET A 111 -11.08 10.45 1.22
N ILE A 112 -11.14 9.58 0.23
CA ILE A 112 -9.97 9.11 -0.51
C ILE A 112 -10.04 9.70 -1.91
N VAL A 113 -8.93 10.26 -2.36
CA VAL A 113 -8.77 10.82 -3.71
C VAL A 113 -7.85 9.91 -4.52
N THR A 114 -8.22 9.66 -5.76
CA THR A 114 -7.42 8.90 -6.72
C THR A 114 -7.48 9.55 -8.11
N SER A 115 -6.60 9.11 -9.00
CA SER A 115 -6.66 9.51 -10.42
C SER A 115 -7.95 9.01 -11.07
N THR A 116 -8.50 9.79 -12.00
CA THR A 116 -9.64 9.37 -12.83
C THR A 116 -9.34 8.08 -13.60
N GLU A 117 -8.09 7.93 -14.05
CA GLU A 117 -7.63 6.77 -14.83
C GLU A 117 -7.04 5.66 -13.94
N ILE A 118 -7.46 5.56 -12.69
CA ILE A 118 -6.89 4.61 -11.71
C ILE A 118 -6.89 3.17 -12.23
N VAL A 119 -7.89 2.76 -13.00
CA VAL A 119 -7.97 1.41 -13.55
C VAL A 119 -6.82 1.14 -14.52
N GLN A 120 -6.44 2.11 -15.36
CA GLN A 120 -5.29 1.96 -16.26
C GLN A 120 -3.99 1.96 -15.48
N VAL A 121 -3.84 2.89 -14.54
CA VAL A 121 -2.64 2.96 -13.68
C VAL A 121 -2.37 1.64 -12.96
N ILE A 122 -3.41 1.01 -12.39
CA ILE A 122 -3.27 -0.28 -11.71
C ILE A 122 -2.81 -1.39 -12.68
N ARG A 123 -3.32 -1.40 -13.91
CA ARG A 123 -2.87 -2.36 -14.94
C ARG A 123 -1.40 -2.16 -15.27
N ASP A 124 -1.00 -0.93 -15.55
CA ASP A 124 0.38 -0.59 -15.92
C ASP A 124 1.36 -0.99 -14.80
N PHE A 125 1.03 -0.70 -13.53
CA PHE A 125 1.86 -1.12 -12.40
C PHE A 125 1.87 -2.64 -12.19
N SER A 126 0.74 -3.32 -12.41
CA SER A 126 0.67 -4.79 -12.34
C SER A 126 1.61 -5.42 -13.36
N ASP A 127 1.64 -4.90 -14.58
CA ASP A 127 2.54 -5.38 -15.65
C ASP A 127 4.00 -5.09 -15.32
N ILE A 128 4.31 -3.90 -14.81
CA ILE A 128 5.68 -3.54 -14.40
C ILE A 128 6.16 -4.45 -13.26
N ILE A 129 5.37 -4.62 -12.21
CA ILE A 129 5.74 -5.40 -11.02
C ILE A 129 5.85 -6.89 -11.37
N SER A 130 4.88 -7.45 -12.11
CA SER A 130 4.91 -8.85 -12.50
C SER A 130 6.10 -9.17 -13.39
N ASN A 131 6.41 -8.32 -14.38
CA ASN A 131 7.61 -8.48 -15.21
C ASN A 131 8.89 -8.34 -14.39
N GLY A 132 8.97 -7.37 -13.48
CA GLY A 132 10.14 -7.21 -12.60
C GLY A 132 10.40 -8.45 -11.75
N ILE A 133 9.34 -9.04 -11.17
CA ILE A 133 9.43 -10.30 -10.43
C ILE A 133 9.86 -11.45 -11.35
N ASN A 134 9.24 -11.58 -12.52
CA ASN A 134 9.53 -12.65 -13.47
C ASN A 134 10.98 -12.62 -13.98
N ILE A 135 11.50 -11.44 -14.33
CA ILE A 135 12.90 -11.27 -14.76
C ILE A 135 13.85 -11.67 -13.64
N THR A 136 13.53 -11.30 -12.40
CA THR A 136 14.38 -11.57 -11.23
C THR A 136 14.42 -13.05 -10.87
N LEU A 137 13.26 -13.71 -10.86
CA LEU A 137 13.12 -15.10 -10.41
C LEU A 137 13.29 -16.13 -11.53
N HIS A 138 13.11 -15.73 -12.79
CA HIS A 138 13.19 -16.60 -13.98
C HIS A 138 14.08 -15.99 -15.07
N PRO A 139 15.39 -15.81 -14.80
CA PRO A 139 16.29 -15.14 -15.75
C PRO A 139 16.38 -15.86 -17.11
N GLY A 140 16.17 -17.17 -17.16
CA GLY A 140 16.19 -17.95 -18.41
C GLY A 140 14.99 -17.78 -19.34
N ILE A 141 13.96 -17.02 -18.95
CA ILE A 141 12.81 -16.69 -19.81
C ILE A 141 13.08 -15.42 -20.64
N TYR A 142 13.98 -14.55 -20.17
CA TYR A 142 14.23 -13.22 -20.74
C TYR A 142 15.67 -13.05 -21.27
N SER A 143 16.43 -14.14 -21.34
CA SER A 143 17.77 -14.23 -21.95
C SER A 143 17.74 -14.58 -23.43
#